data_AF-A0A1G7TX83-F1
#
_entry.id   AF-A0A1G7TX83-F1
#
_cell.length_a   1.000
_cell.length_b   1.000
_cell.length_c   1.000
_cell.angle_alpha   90.00
_cell.angle_beta   90.00
_cell.angle_gamma   90.00
#
_symmetry.space_group_name_H-M   'P 1'
#
loop_
_entity.id
_entity.type
_entity.pdbx_description
1 polymer ?
#
loop_
_entity_poly.entity_id
_entity_poly.type
_entity_poly.pdbx_seq_one_letter_code
_entity_poly.pdbx_strand_id
1 'polypeptide(L)'
;MSLFGSRKPRPNRPTDILERPEYGWVWKPLLGLVVVYLVVTLALGAWWSLTPDDFNVQQASAEQRGRLGADASKAAPPDTSPAERGAVIVATQMTLLDTLLDKPGGYLRNDMLPPGLWLDNMPAWELGVLKQARGEADTLAEKGIREDGALKEAQERLDGDSQDWLYPSTEHRIAKARDAYAVVLNDLNQQRDALPAEGDVPAYWLTRVARRLDDLTYRLLASVADPEAMRELEVDVEQLPGRTPWYRVDDIFFEARGQAWALEHLLAAMDADYGDVVTAADAEPLVERLQAELKQAQRTLWSPVVLNGTGFGIFANHSLMMAAYTQRAAKLAEALSGRLAGVSAPEPTLNQPEGAPAQEPVTDQPGAQAGAQAGAEAQDGSSAPQDASPAQADTSTSTAGDASTSDDPASSDAEAKAPDATSGAADSSSGADATDEPAATPSPSSDDASAAEPSADSAADKGDTSGEG
;
A
#
# COMPACT_ATOMS: atom_id res chain seq x y z
N MET A 1 -66.40 53.61 65.87
CA MET A 1 -66.13 54.49 64.71
C MET A 1 -64.86 54.00 64.02
N SER A 2 -64.72 54.28 62.72
CA SER A 2 -63.52 54.00 61.89
C SER A 2 -63.28 52.54 61.50
N LEU A 3 -62.88 52.18 60.28
CA LEU A 3 -63.30 52.55 58.90
C LEU A 3 -62.38 51.77 57.93
N PHE A 4 -62.94 51.10 56.92
CA PHE A 4 -62.26 50.51 55.73
C PHE A 4 -61.08 49.51 55.96
N GLY A 5 -60.92 48.45 55.18
CA GLY A 5 -61.74 47.91 54.10
C GLY A 5 -61.07 46.65 53.52
N SER A 6 -61.81 45.56 53.34
CA SER A 6 -61.25 44.31 52.84
C SER A 6 -60.92 44.40 51.35
N ARG A 7 -59.62 44.36 51.01
CA ARG A 7 -59.18 44.20 49.62
C ARG A 7 -59.53 42.79 49.15
N LYS A 8 -60.55 42.65 48.30
CA LYS A 8 -60.76 41.41 47.54
C LYS A 8 -59.52 41.13 46.67
N PRO A 9 -59.05 39.87 46.58
CA PRO A 9 -58.06 39.52 45.57
C PRO A 9 -58.65 39.76 44.18
N ARG A 10 -57.88 40.40 43.30
CA ARG A 10 -58.25 40.54 41.88
C ARG A 10 -58.11 39.18 41.20
N PRO A 11 -59.02 38.78 40.30
CA PRO A 11 -58.80 37.61 39.47
C PRO A 11 -57.59 37.86 38.56
N ASN A 12 -56.72 36.85 38.43
CA ASN A 12 -55.56 36.92 37.55
C ASN A 12 -56.02 37.18 36.10
N ARG A 13 -55.32 38.07 35.39
CA ARG A 13 -55.57 38.29 33.96
C ARG A 13 -55.09 37.06 33.18
N PRO A 14 -55.84 36.55 32.19
CA PRO A 14 -55.43 35.40 31.37
C PRO A 14 -54.40 35.77 30.28
N THR A 15 -53.58 36.80 30.52
CA THR A 15 -52.61 37.33 29.53
C THR A 15 -51.22 36.73 29.66
N ASP A 16 -50.85 36.18 30.82
CA ASP A 16 -49.49 35.66 31.09
C ASP A 16 -49.22 34.28 30.46
N ILE A 17 -50.21 33.67 29.79
CA ILE A 17 -50.13 32.31 29.23
C ILE A 17 -49.51 32.30 27.81
N LEU A 18 -49.33 33.46 27.16
CA LEU A 18 -48.90 33.55 25.76
C LEU A 18 -47.40 33.81 25.52
N GLU A 19 -46.59 34.02 26.56
CA GLU A 19 -45.17 34.40 26.40
C GLU A 19 -44.16 33.23 26.50
N ARG A 20 -44.63 32.00 26.71
CA ARG A 20 -43.80 30.79 26.67
C ARG A 20 -44.48 29.67 25.89
N PRO A 21 -44.42 29.67 24.55
CA PRO A 21 -44.77 28.48 23.79
C PRO A 21 -43.84 27.34 24.21
N GLU A 22 -44.38 26.30 24.84
CA GLU A 22 -43.63 25.13 25.30
C GLU A 22 -43.19 24.26 24.10
N TYR A 23 -42.18 24.72 23.36
CA TYR A 23 -41.58 24.04 22.20
C TYR A 23 -40.87 22.71 22.54
N GLY A 24 -40.98 22.22 23.78
CA GLY A 24 -40.42 20.94 24.23
C GLY A 24 -40.97 19.70 23.51
N TRP A 25 -42.07 19.83 22.75
CA TRP A 25 -42.56 18.77 21.87
C TRP A 25 -41.85 18.72 20.50
N VAL A 26 -41.33 19.84 19.99
CA VAL A 26 -40.68 19.92 18.66
C VAL A 26 -39.20 19.58 18.74
N TRP A 27 -38.51 19.98 19.82
CA TRP A 27 -37.07 19.70 19.94
C TRP A 27 -36.75 18.22 20.17
N LYS A 28 -37.65 17.44 20.78
CA LYS A 28 -37.46 15.98 20.97
C LYS A 28 -37.39 15.18 19.66
N PRO A 29 -38.35 15.28 18.71
CA PRO A 29 -38.23 14.60 17.42
C PRO A 29 -37.12 15.18 16.55
N LEU A 30 -36.82 16.49 16.66
CA LEU A 30 -35.68 17.09 15.95
C LEU A 30 -34.34 16.51 16.45
N LEU A 31 -34.15 16.41 17.76
CA LEU A 31 -32.98 15.77 18.37
C LEU A 31 -32.91 14.28 18.00
N GLY A 32 -34.05 13.57 17.98
CA GLY A 32 -34.13 12.19 17.50
C GLY A 32 -33.68 12.05 16.05
N LEU A 33 -34.11 12.96 15.16
CA LEU A 33 -33.70 12.99 13.76
C LEU A 33 -32.20 13.28 13.61
N VAL A 34 -31.65 14.21 14.40
CA VAL A 34 -30.19 14.49 14.44
C VAL A 34 -29.40 13.28 14.93
N VAL A 35 -29.87 12.55 15.95
CA VAL A 35 -29.22 11.33 16.43
C VAL A 35 -29.29 10.22 15.38
N VAL A 36 -30.43 10.01 14.73
CA VAL A 36 -30.55 9.03 13.63
C VAL A 36 -29.63 9.40 12.46
N TYR A 37 -29.58 10.68 12.07
CA TYR A 37 -28.66 11.17 11.05
C TYR A 37 -27.21 10.87 11.42
N LEU A 38 -26.78 11.21 12.65
CA LEU A 38 -25.42 10.93 13.13
C LEU A 38 -25.09 9.44 13.12
N VAL A 39 -25.99 8.58 13.59
CA VAL A 39 -25.81 7.11 13.58
C VAL A 39 -25.69 6.59 12.15
N VAL A 40 -26.51 7.06 11.22
CA VAL A 40 -26.42 6.68 9.80
C VAL A 40 -25.10 7.15 9.19
N THR A 41 -24.68 8.40 9.43
CA THR A 41 -23.39 8.90 8.90
C THR A 41 -22.19 8.17 9.48
N LEU A 42 -22.22 7.78 10.76
CA LEU A 42 -21.15 7.00 11.39
C LEU A 42 -21.11 5.56 10.86
N ALA A 43 -22.27 4.93 10.65
CA ALA A 43 -22.34 3.59 10.08
C ALA A 43 -21.89 3.54 8.62
N LEU A 44 -22.35 4.50 7.80
CA LEU A 44 -21.94 4.64 6.40
C LEU A 44 -20.45 4.97 6.29
N GLY A 45 -19.98 5.88 7.17
CA GLY A 45 -18.57 6.26 7.27
C GLY A 45 -17.66 5.10 7.67
N ALA A 46 -18.05 4.31 8.68
CA ALA A 46 -17.32 3.11 9.07
C ALA A 46 -17.30 2.06 7.95
N TRP A 47 -18.40 1.90 7.21
CA TRP A 47 -18.50 0.97 6.08
C TRP A 47 -17.61 1.37 4.89
N TRP A 48 -17.56 2.66 4.55
CA TRP A 48 -16.64 3.18 3.53
C TRP A 48 -15.18 3.18 3.99
N SER A 49 -14.95 3.26 5.31
CA SER A 49 -13.61 3.21 5.95
C SER A 49 -13.05 1.79 6.12
N LEU A 50 -13.73 0.77 5.59
CA LEU A 50 -13.18 -0.58 5.51
C LEU A 50 -12.10 -0.61 4.40
N THR A 51 -10.85 -0.82 4.82
CA THR A 51 -9.78 -1.17 3.87
C THR A 51 -10.13 -2.51 3.19
N PRO A 52 -10.00 -2.63 1.87
CA PRO A 52 -10.18 -3.89 1.16
C PRO A 52 -9.34 -5.04 1.73
N ASP A 53 -9.86 -6.26 1.60
CA ASP A 53 -9.16 -7.49 2.00
C ASP A 53 -7.95 -7.76 1.09
N ASP A 54 -6.97 -8.50 1.61
CA ASP A 54 -5.83 -8.98 0.83
C ASP A 54 -6.25 -10.07 -0.17
N PHE A 55 -5.59 -10.13 -1.33
CA PHE A 55 -5.89 -11.10 -2.39
C PHE A 55 -4.65 -11.91 -2.82
N ASN A 56 -4.88 -13.15 -3.25
CA ASN A 56 -3.80 -13.96 -3.81
C ASN A 56 -3.54 -13.55 -5.28
N VAL A 57 -2.30 -13.14 -5.59
CA VAL A 57 -1.93 -12.61 -6.91
C VAL A 57 -2.03 -13.65 -8.03
N GLN A 58 -1.76 -14.93 -7.75
CA GLN A 58 -1.89 -16.00 -8.75
C GLN A 58 -3.36 -16.27 -9.09
N GLN A 59 -4.25 -16.28 -8.09
CA GLN A 59 -5.69 -16.37 -8.31
C GLN A 59 -6.23 -15.14 -9.05
N ALA A 60 -5.84 -13.93 -8.63
CA ALA A 60 -6.24 -12.69 -9.30
C ALA A 60 -5.77 -12.68 -10.76
N SER A 61 -4.55 -13.15 -11.05
CA SER A 61 -4.07 -13.33 -12.41
C SER A 61 -4.94 -14.32 -13.19
N ALA A 62 -5.21 -15.51 -12.66
CA ALA A 62 -6.08 -16.49 -13.30
C ALA A 62 -7.49 -15.94 -13.59
N GLU A 63 -8.08 -15.17 -12.67
CA GLU A 63 -9.37 -14.53 -12.86
C GLU A 63 -9.36 -13.41 -13.91
N GLN A 64 -8.39 -12.48 -13.87
CA GLN A 64 -8.29 -11.41 -14.85
C GLN A 64 -8.04 -11.95 -16.26
N ARG A 65 -7.17 -12.97 -16.40
CA ARG A 65 -6.91 -13.66 -17.67
C ARG A 65 -8.17 -14.35 -18.20
N GLY A 66 -8.92 -15.03 -17.32
CA GLY A 66 -10.22 -15.63 -17.66
C GLY A 66 -11.24 -14.62 -18.18
N ARG A 67 -11.31 -13.42 -17.59
CA ARG A 67 -12.20 -12.32 -18.02
C ARG A 67 -11.90 -11.82 -19.44
N LEU A 68 -10.68 -11.99 -19.96
CA LEU A 68 -10.30 -11.63 -21.33
C LEU A 68 -10.68 -12.73 -22.34
N GLY A 69 -10.61 -14.00 -21.94
CA GLY A 69 -10.96 -15.15 -22.78
C GLY A 69 -12.47 -15.45 -22.87
N ALA A 70 -13.29 -14.81 -22.04
CA ALA A 70 -14.75 -14.99 -22.01
C ALA A 70 -15.49 -13.85 -22.72
N ASP A 71 -16.57 -14.17 -23.44
CA ASP A 71 -17.57 -13.17 -23.81
C ASP A 71 -18.04 -12.45 -22.53
N ALA A 72 -17.89 -11.12 -22.49
CA ALA A 72 -18.08 -10.25 -21.32
C ALA A 72 -19.50 -10.25 -20.67
N SER A 73 -20.36 -11.17 -21.08
CA SER A 73 -21.71 -11.41 -20.56
C SER A 73 -21.80 -12.54 -19.53
N LYS A 74 -20.70 -13.24 -19.21
CA LYS A 74 -20.67 -14.33 -18.22
C LYS A 74 -19.52 -14.18 -17.24
N ALA A 75 -19.73 -14.65 -16.01
CA ALA A 75 -18.65 -14.91 -15.07
C ALA A 75 -17.68 -15.92 -15.69
N ALA A 76 -16.44 -15.49 -15.94
CA ALA A 76 -15.42 -16.31 -16.54
C ALA A 76 -14.87 -17.33 -15.54
N PRO A 77 -14.63 -18.59 -15.92
CA PRO A 77 -13.79 -19.48 -15.12
C PRO A 77 -12.35 -18.91 -15.07
N PRO A 78 -11.59 -19.13 -13.98
CA PRO A 78 -10.19 -18.74 -13.92
C PRO A 78 -9.41 -19.49 -15.01
N ASP A 79 -8.61 -18.75 -15.78
CA ASP A 79 -7.70 -19.34 -16.75
C ASP A 79 -6.42 -19.78 -16.03
N THR A 80 -6.04 -21.05 -16.17
CA THR A 80 -4.81 -21.63 -15.60
C THR A 80 -3.80 -22.03 -16.69
N SER A 81 -3.95 -21.51 -17.90
CA SER A 81 -3.01 -21.72 -19.00
C SER A 81 -1.63 -21.07 -18.72
N PRO A 82 -0.54 -21.56 -19.33
CA PRO A 82 0.76 -20.89 -19.29
C PRO A 82 0.70 -19.54 -20.03
N ALA A 83 1.05 -18.46 -19.34
CA ALA A 83 1.25 -17.14 -19.93
C ALA A 83 2.71 -16.68 -19.72
N GLU A 84 3.09 -15.65 -20.45
CA GLU A 84 4.44 -15.10 -20.43
C GLU A 84 4.76 -14.25 -19.20
N ARG A 85 6.07 -14.04 -18.97
CA ARG A 85 6.59 -13.22 -17.87
C ARG A 85 5.94 -11.84 -17.84
N GLY A 86 5.38 -11.48 -16.69
CA GLY A 86 4.68 -10.22 -16.44
C GLY A 86 3.16 -10.35 -16.40
N ALA A 87 2.60 -11.53 -16.67
CA ALA A 87 1.15 -11.75 -16.62
C ALA A 87 0.59 -11.68 -15.19
N VAL A 88 1.40 -11.97 -14.16
CA VAL A 88 0.97 -11.83 -12.76
C VAL A 88 1.05 -10.37 -12.33
N ILE A 89 2.14 -9.67 -12.68
CA ILE A 89 2.33 -8.23 -12.46
C ILE A 89 1.18 -7.42 -13.09
N VAL A 90 0.96 -7.56 -14.40
CA VAL A 90 -0.06 -6.77 -15.12
C VAL A 90 -1.47 -7.06 -14.60
N ALA A 91 -1.80 -8.33 -14.30
CA ALA A 91 -3.10 -8.67 -13.74
C ALA A 91 -3.28 -8.21 -12.28
N THR A 92 -2.21 -8.19 -11.48
CA THR A 92 -2.22 -7.66 -10.11
C THR A 92 -2.46 -6.15 -10.15
N GLN A 93 -1.76 -5.43 -11.03
CA GLN A 93 -1.98 -4.01 -11.28
C GLN A 93 -3.42 -3.73 -11.72
N MET A 94 -3.98 -4.50 -12.67
CA MET A 94 -5.41 -4.40 -13.03
C MET A 94 -6.33 -4.61 -11.81
N THR A 95 -5.98 -5.54 -10.92
CA THR A 95 -6.76 -5.84 -9.71
C THR A 95 -6.65 -4.74 -8.64
N LEU A 96 -5.50 -4.06 -8.53
CA LEU A 96 -5.35 -2.83 -7.74
C LEU A 96 -6.25 -1.70 -8.27
N LEU A 97 -6.30 -1.52 -9.60
CA LEU A 97 -7.14 -0.50 -10.22
C LEU A 97 -8.65 -0.83 -10.08
N ASP A 98 -9.04 -2.10 -10.27
CA ASP A 98 -10.40 -2.58 -9.98
C ASP A 98 -10.77 -2.33 -8.51
N THR A 99 -9.86 -2.62 -7.57
CA THR A 99 -10.08 -2.38 -6.13
C THR A 99 -10.26 -0.89 -5.80
N LEU A 100 -9.56 0.02 -6.49
CA LEU A 100 -9.75 1.46 -6.33
C LEU A 100 -11.12 1.94 -6.82
N LEU A 101 -11.68 1.31 -7.87
CA LEU A 101 -12.96 1.68 -8.48
C LEU A 101 -14.16 1.03 -7.78
N ASP A 102 -14.08 -0.27 -7.49
CA ASP A 102 -15.23 -1.10 -7.11
C ASP A 102 -15.44 -1.24 -5.59
N LYS A 103 -14.52 -0.71 -4.77
CA LYS A 103 -14.63 -0.78 -3.30
C LYS A 103 -15.88 -0.06 -2.76
N PRO A 104 -16.34 -0.40 -1.54
CA PRO A 104 -17.47 0.29 -0.89
C PRO A 104 -17.30 1.82 -0.88
N GLY A 105 -18.19 2.51 -1.61
CA GLY A 105 -18.18 3.96 -1.77
C GLY A 105 -17.58 4.49 -3.07
N GLY A 106 -16.97 3.65 -3.92
CA GLY A 106 -16.25 4.10 -5.12
C GLY A 106 -14.90 4.75 -4.78
N TYR A 107 -14.35 5.54 -5.69
CA TYR A 107 -13.09 6.28 -5.47
C TYR A 107 -13.38 7.63 -4.79
N LEU A 108 -13.15 7.74 -3.49
CA LEU A 108 -13.63 8.87 -2.68
C LEU A 108 -12.74 10.11 -2.76
N ARG A 109 -11.50 9.99 -3.27
CA ARG A 109 -10.52 11.08 -3.26
C ARG A 109 -10.84 12.25 -4.19
N ASN A 110 -11.59 12.03 -5.26
CA ASN A 110 -12.08 13.10 -6.13
C ASN A 110 -13.53 13.51 -5.81
N ASP A 111 -14.18 12.92 -4.81
CA ASP A 111 -15.55 13.28 -4.44
C ASP A 111 -15.64 14.64 -3.74
N MET A 112 -16.46 15.53 -4.30
CA MET A 112 -16.77 16.83 -3.71
C MET A 112 -18.01 16.82 -2.80
N LEU A 113 -18.64 15.66 -2.57
CA LEU A 113 -19.88 15.54 -1.80
C LEU A 113 -19.61 15.18 -0.32
N PRO A 114 -20.26 15.86 0.66
CA PRO A 114 -20.21 15.43 2.06
C PRO A 114 -21.02 14.13 2.20
N PRO A 115 -20.39 13.01 2.58
CA PRO A 115 -19.62 12.90 3.84
C PRO A 115 -18.08 12.93 3.78
N GLY A 116 -17.45 12.93 2.59
CA GLY A 116 -15.99 12.76 2.46
C GLY A 116 -15.12 13.77 3.24
N LEU A 117 -15.66 14.97 3.52
CA LEU A 117 -15.05 16.02 4.34
C LEU A 117 -14.78 15.67 5.82
N TRP A 118 -15.24 14.52 6.31
CA TRP A 118 -15.09 14.09 7.71
C TRP A 118 -14.30 12.78 7.87
N LEU A 119 -13.91 12.14 6.75
CA LEU A 119 -13.28 10.82 6.70
C LEU A 119 -12.22 10.80 5.58
N ASP A 120 -11.16 11.57 5.79
CA ASP A 120 -9.98 11.72 4.92
C ASP A 120 -9.09 10.46 4.87
N ASN A 121 -9.14 9.62 5.89
CA ASN A 121 -8.45 8.32 5.98
C ASN A 121 -8.49 7.49 4.67
N MET A 122 -9.67 7.32 4.05
CA MET A 122 -9.77 6.52 2.81
C MET A 122 -9.27 7.25 1.56
N PRO A 123 -9.64 8.52 1.31
CA PRO A 123 -8.98 9.38 0.31
C PRO A 123 -7.44 9.43 0.41
N ALA A 124 -6.88 9.27 1.62
CA ALA A 124 -5.45 9.16 1.85
C ALA A 124 -4.90 7.75 1.53
N TRP A 125 -5.59 6.69 1.95
CA TRP A 125 -5.27 5.30 1.59
C TRP A 125 -5.29 5.08 0.06
N GLU A 126 -6.32 5.60 -0.62
CA GLU A 126 -6.45 5.58 -2.09
C GLU A 126 -5.27 6.26 -2.80
N LEU A 127 -4.81 7.40 -2.26
CA LEU A 127 -3.60 8.07 -2.77
C LEU A 127 -2.36 7.19 -2.60
N GLY A 128 -2.26 6.45 -1.49
CA GLY A 128 -1.17 5.50 -1.25
C GLY A 128 -1.14 4.40 -2.32
N VAL A 129 -2.27 3.73 -2.54
CA VAL A 129 -2.39 2.69 -3.57
C VAL A 129 -2.07 3.25 -4.97
N LEU A 130 -2.66 4.39 -5.32
CA LEU A 130 -2.45 5.04 -6.62
C LEU A 130 -0.98 5.49 -6.83
N LYS A 131 -0.28 5.91 -5.77
CA LYS A 131 1.16 6.23 -5.83
C LYS A 131 2.04 5.01 -6.15
N GLN A 132 1.69 3.83 -5.64
CA GLN A 132 2.40 2.60 -5.98
C GLN A 132 2.07 2.13 -7.39
N ALA A 133 0.78 2.12 -7.77
CA ALA A 133 0.33 1.80 -9.12
C ALA A 133 1.03 2.66 -10.19
N ARG A 134 1.17 3.98 -9.97
CA ARG A 134 1.96 4.89 -10.84
C ARG A 134 3.44 4.52 -10.89
N GLY A 135 4.03 4.18 -9.75
CA GLY A 135 5.44 3.81 -9.65
C GLY A 135 5.81 2.55 -10.41
N GLU A 136 4.89 1.59 -10.46
CA GLU A 136 5.01 0.41 -11.31
C GLU A 136 4.70 0.74 -12.78
N ALA A 137 3.65 1.52 -13.08
CA ALA A 137 3.29 1.91 -14.44
C ALA A 137 4.45 2.58 -15.19
N ASP A 138 5.13 3.54 -14.55
CA ASP A 138 6.30 4.21 -15.10
C ASP A 138 7.50 3.27 -15.26
N THR A 139 7.69 2.31 -14.34
CA THR A 139 8.73 1.28 -14.51
C THR A 139 8.41 0.34 -15.69
N LEU A 140 7.17 -0.11 -15.83
CA LEU A 140 6.74 -0.97 -16.93
C LEU A 140 6.86 -0.24 -18.27
N ALA A 141 6.47 1.03 -18.35
CA ALA A 141 6.61 1.84 -19.55
C ALA A 141 8.07 2.14 -19.93
N GLU A 142 8.96 2.34 -18.94
CA GLU A 142 10.38 2.64 -19.19
C GLU A 142 11.25 1.39 -19.44
N LYS A 143 10.97 0.27 -18.76
CA LYS A 143 11.83 -0.94 -18.74
C LYS A 143 11.18 -2.20 -19.29
N GLY A 144 9.85 -2.26 -19.38
CA GLY A 144 9.12 -3.49 -19.71
C GLY A 144 9.14 -3.91 -21.19
N ILE A 145 10.01 -3.31 -22.02
CA ILE A 145 10.18 -3.47 -23.48
C ILE A 145 8.98 -4.13 -24.19
N ARG A 146 8.02 -3.31 -24.63
CA ARG A 146 6.96 -3.71 -25.57
C ARG A 146 6.93 -2.71 -26.72
N GLU A 147 6.78 -3.19 -27.95
CA GLU A 147 6.68 -2.31 -29.13
C GLU A 147 5.34 -1.53 -29.16
N ASP A 148 4.33 -2.02 -28.42
CA ASP A 148 3.00 -1.42 -28.35
C ASP A 148 2.82 -0.39 -27.21
N GLY A 149 2.23 0.75 -27.56
CA GLY A 149 2.05 1.91 -26.68
C GLY A 149 1.09 1.74 -25.50
N ALA A 150 0.51 0.56 -25.28
CA ALA A 150 -0.51 0.34 -24.25
C ALA A 150 0.02 0.57 -22.81
N LEU A 151 1.26 0.18 -22.51
CA LEU A 151 1.88 0.51 -21.21
C LEU A 151 2.04 2.01 -21.00
N LYS A 152 2.42 2.73 -22.07
CA LYS A 152 2.60 4.18 -22.03
C LYS A 152 1.25 4.89 -21.90
N GLU A 153 0.21 4.41 -22.58
CA GLU A 153 -1.16 4.90 -22.34
C GLU A 153 -1.56 4.65 -20.87
N ALA A 154 -1.34 3.44 -20.32
CA ALA A 154 -1.67 3.16 -18.92
C ALA A 154 -0.97 4.13 -17.95
N GLN A 155 0.32 4.42 -18.17
CA GLN A 155 1.06 5.45 -17.45
C GLN A 155 0.42 6.84 -17.60
N GLU A 156 0.26 7.33 -18.82
CA GLU A 156 -0.27 8.68 -19.11
C GLU A 156 -1.68 8.90 -18.51
N ARG A 157 -2.49 7.84 -18.46
CA ARG A 157 -3.80 7.86 -17.78
C ARG A 157 -3.63 7.97 -16.26
N LEU A 158 -2.77 7.14 -15.66
CA LEU A 158 -2.57 7.12 -14.21
C LEU A 158 -1.93 8.40 -13.66
N ASP A 159 -1.05 9.06 -14.43
CA ASP A 159 -0.32 10.28 -14.03
C ASP A 159 -1.18 11.55 -13.94
N GLY A 160 -2.49 11.48 -14.24
CA GLY A 160 -3.45 12.58 -14.04
C GLY A 160 -3.60 13.05 -12.59
N ASP A 161 -4.39 14.11 -12.33
CA ASP A 161 -4.66 14.47 -10.93
C ASP A 161 -5.48 13.36 -10.25
N SER A 162 -5.11 13.07 -9.01
CA SER A 162 -5.82 12.18 -8.10
C SER A 162 -7.14 12.76 -7.57
N GLN A 163 -7.41 14.05 -7.79
CA GLN A 163 -8.58 14.77 -7.28
C GLN A 163 -9.48 15.35 -8.40
N ASP A 164 -9.25 14.94 -9.66
CA ASP A 164 -10.05 15.40 -10.80
C ASP A 164 -11.46 14.79 -10.74
N TRP A 165 -12.42 15.59 -10.29
CA TRP A 165 -13.85 15.24 -10.26
C TRP A 165 -14.54 15.49 -11.61
N LEU A 166 -14.07 16.50 -12.35
CA LEU A 166 -14.64 16.91 -13.63
C LEU A 166 -14.07 16.07 -14.78
N TYR A 167 -14.85 15.87 -15.84
CA TYR A 167 -14.42 15.05 -16.98
C TYR A 167 -13.14 15.57 -17.66
N PRO A 168 -12.14 14.70 -17.93
CA PRO A 168 -12.07 13.28 -17.58
C PRO A 168 -11.70 13.08 -16.11
N SER A 169 -12.60 12.48 -15.33
CA SER A 169 -12.41 12.26 -13.89
C SER A 169 -11.28 11.26 -13.61
N THR A 170 -10.74 11.27 -12.40
CA THR A 170 -9.71 10.31 -11.96
C THR A 170 -10.18 8.86 -12.15
N GLU A 171 -11.42 8.53 -11.77
CA GLU A 171 -12.05 7.22 -12.03
C GLU A 171 -12.02 6.83 -13.51
N HIS A 172 -12.41 7.74 -14.41
CA HIS A 172 -12.41 7.49 -15.84
C HIS A 172 -10.99 7.22 -16.37
N ARG A 173 -9.98 7.89 -15.80
CA ARG A 173 -8.58 7.64 -16.15
C ARG A 173 -8.07 6.31 -15.61
N ILE A 174 -8.41 5.95 -14.36
CA ILE A 174 -8.08 4.65 -13.77
C ILE A 174 -8.70 3.51 -14.61
N ALA A 175 -9.98 3.63 -14.98
CA ALA A 175 -10.64 2.66 -15.86
C ALA A 175 -9.95 2.57 -17.24
N LYS A 176 -9.51 3.69 -17.81
CA LYS A 176 -8.76 3.69 -19.08
C LYS A 176 -7.36 3.09 -18.97
N ALA A 177 -6.66 3.26 -17.85
CA ALA A 177 -5.40 2.58 -17.60
C ALA A 177 -5.61 1.07 -17.47
N ARG A 178 -6.67 0.64 -16.79
CA ARG A 178 -7.08 -0.74 -16.64
C ARG A 178 -7.46 -1.39 -17.98
N ASP A 179 -8.15 -0.67 -18.86
CA ASP A 179 -8.40 -1.09 -20.24
C ASP A 179 -7.10 -1.27 -21.04
N ALA A 180 -6.12 -0.38 -20.88
CA ALA A 180 -4.82 -0.49 -21.56
C ALA A 180 -4.00 -1.68 -21.04
N TYR A 181 -4.01 -1.95 -19.73
CA TYR A 181 -3.41 -3.18 -19.18
C TYR A 181 -4.11 -4.47 -19.64
N ALA A 182 -5.43 -4.42 -19.89
CA ALA A 182 -6.15 -5.57 -20.44
C ALA A 182 -5.64 -5.99 -21.84
N VAL A 183 -5.19 -5.03 -22.67
CA VAL A 183 -4.52 -5.32 -23.94
C VAL A 183 -3.19 -6.05 -23.68
N VAL A 184 -2.34 -5.49 -22.83
CA VAL A 184 -1.02 -6.08 -22.49
C VAL A 184 -1.16 -7.49 -21.91
N LEU A 185 -2.14 -7.72 -21.02
CA LEU A 185 -2.40 -9.04 -20.45
C LEU A 185 -2.91 -10.04 -21.49
N ASN A 186 -3.69 -9.59 -22.49
CA ASN A 186 -4.14 -10.42 -23.59
C ASN A 186 -2.97 -10.86 -24.50
N ASP A 187 -1.96 -10.04 -24.70
CA ASP A 187 -0.79 -10.40 -25.51
C ASP A 187 0.14 -11.38 -24.76
N LEU A 188 0.34 -11.16 -23.46
CA LEU A 188 1.02 -12.10 -22.56
C LEU A 188 0.35 -13.48 -22.49
N ASN A 189 -0.99 -13.52 -22.51
CA ASN A 189 -1.77 -14.77 -22.58
C ASN A 189 -1.59 -15.50 -23.91
N GLN A 190 -1.38 -14.78 -25.01
CA GLN A 190 -1.11 -15.35 -26.33
C GLN A 190 0.35 -15.79 -26.52
N GLN A 191 1.15 -15.73 -25.45
CA GLN A 191 2.58 -16.02 -25.44
C GLN A 191 3.40 -15.07 -26.32
N ARG A 192 3.18 -13.77 -26.10
CA ARG A 192 3.83 -12.66 -26.81
C ARG A 192 4.28 -11.60 -25.82
N ASP A 193 5.29 -10.82 -26.20
CA ASP A 193 5.69 -9.58 -25.52
C ASP A 193 5.92 -9.73 -23.99
N ALA A 194 6.58 -10.85 -23.66
CA ALA A 194 7.10 -11.17 -22.34
C ALA A 194 7.98 -10.04 -21.79
N LEU A 195 7.91 -9.78 -20.49
CA LEU A 195 8.87 -8.89 -19.85
C LEU A 195 10.30 -9.45 -19.97
N PRO A 196 11.33 -8.57 -20.02
CA PRO A 196 12.72 -8.98 -19.96
C PRO A 196 13.00 -9.94 -18.79
N ALA A 197 13.80 -10.98 -19.04
CA ALA A 197 14.13 -12.03 -18.08
C ALA A 197 15.28 -11.67 -17.13
N GLU A 198 15.76 -10.43 -17.23
CA GLU A 198 16.76 -9.82 -16.38
C GLU A 198 16.13 -9.15 -15.15
N GLY A 199 16.78 -9.29 -13.99
CA GLY A 199 16.41 -8.63 -12.74
C GLY A 199 16.55 -7.10 -12.75
N ASP A 200 17.01 -6.51 -13.86
CA ASP A 200 17.08 -5.06 -14.04
C ASP A 200 15.69 -4.39 -14.00
N VAL A 201 14.63 -5.06 -14.46
CA VAL A 201 13.25 -4.55 -14.38
C VAL A 201 12.77 -4.45 -12.91
N PRO A 202 12.76 -5.54 -12.11
CA PRO A 202 12.39 -5.44 -10.70
C PRO A 202 13.37 -4.61 -9.87
N ALA A 203 14.68 -4.63 -10.15
CA ALA A 203 15.65 -3.77 -9.47
C ALA A 203 15.37 -2.28 -9.71
N TYR A 204 15.03 -1.90 -10.95
CA TYR A 204 14.66 -0.51 -11.26
C TYR A 204 13.42 -0.05 -10.48
N TRP A 205 12.39 -0.90 -10.42
CA TRP A 205 11.19 -0.66 -9.62
C TRP A 205 11.51 -0.55 -8.12
N LEU A 206 12.27 -1.51 -7.57
CA LEU A 206 12.62 -1.57 -6.15
C LEU A 206 13.46 -0.37 -5.69
N THR A 207 14.38 0.13 -6.52
CA THR A 207 15.13 1.38 -6.27
C THR A 207 14.18 2.58 -6.09
N ARG A 208 13.10 2.63 -6.86
CA ARG A 208 12.07 3.68 -6.80
C ARG A 208 11.12 3.47 -5.63
N VAL A 209 10.83 2.22 -5.27
CA VAL A 209 10.09 1.85 -4.05
C VAL A 209 10.86 2.30 -2.80
N ALA A 210 12.15 1.99 -2.68
CA ALA A 210 12.99 2.36 -1.55
C ALA A 210 12.93 3.88 -1.28
N ARG A 211 13.22 4.70 -2.29
CA ARG A 211 13.14 6.17 -2.21
C ARG A 211 11.75 6.70 -1.81
N ARG A 212 10.68 6.03 -2.24
CA ARG A 212 9.30 6.41 -1.91
C ARG A 212 8.94 6.07 -0.46
N LEU A 213 9.45 4.95 0.05
CA LEU A 213 9.32 4.53 1.45
C LEU A 213 10.19 5.39 2.38
N ASP A 214 11.34 5.86 1.91
CA ASP A 214 12.14 6.87 2.61
C ASP A 214 11.39 8.20 2.72
N ASP A 215 10.87 8.78 1.61
CA ASP A 215 9.99 9.99 1.66
C ASP A 215 8.87 9.83 2.70
N LEU A 216 8.20 8.67 2.67
CA LEU A 216 7.16 8.33 3.64
C LEU A 216 7.67 8.33 5.08
N THR A 217 8.84 7.75 5.33
CA THR A 217 9.51 7.72 6.64
C THR A 217 9.79 9.14 7.14
N TYR A 218 10.39 10.00 6.32
CA TYR A 218 10.66 11.40 6.68
C TYR A 218 9.36 12.18 6.97
N ARG A 219 8.32 11.98 6.16
CA ARG A 219 7.00 12.61 6.34
C ARG A 219 6.27 12.13 7.60
N LEU A 220 6.39 10.84 7.94
CA LEU A 220 5.87 10.28 9.18
C LEU A 220 6.61 10.85 10.40
N LEU A 221 7.95 10.97 10.37
CA LEU A 221 8.73 11.52 11.48
C LEU A 221 8.52 13.03 11.68
N ALA A 222 8.30 13.79 10.61
CA ALA A 222 7.90 15.20 10.68
C ALA A 222 6.56 15.43 11.41
N SER A 223 5.75 14.38 11.57
CA SER A 223 4.51 14.41 12.36
C SER A 223 4.72 14.14 13.86
N VAL A 224 5.84 13.50 14.24
CA VAL A 224 6.11 13.03 15.60
C VAL A 224 6.85 14.07 16.44
N ALA A 225 7.78 14.82 15.84
CA ALA A 225 8.57 15.86 16.50
C ALA A 225 9.37 15.38 17.75
N ASP A 226 9.87 14.14 17.71
CA ASP A 226 10.70 13.51 18.75
C ASP A 226 12.17 13.39 18.28
N PRO A 227 13.11 14.17 18.84
CA PRO A 227 14.52 14.14 18.44
C PRO A 227 15.29 12.87 18.84
N GLU A 228 14.79 12.08 19.81
CA GLU A 228 15.43 10.82 20.19
C GLU A 228 15.08 9.73 19.18
N ALA A 229 13.80 9.65 18.80
CA ALA A 229 13.32 8.75 17.76
C ALA A 229 13.99 8.98 16.39
N MET A 230 14.22 10.24 16.01
CA MET A 230 14.98 10.59 14.79
C MET A 230 16.42 10.08 14.84
N ARG A 231 17.05 10.12 16.02
CA ARG A 231 18.43 9.63 16.22
C ARG A 231 18.51 8.10 16.21
N GLU A 232 17.53 7.41 16.81
CA GLU A 232 17.44 5.94 16.80
C GLU A 232 17.25 5.39 15.38
N LEU A 233 16.45 6.08 14.56
CA LEU A 233 16.24 5.74 13.15
C LEU A 233 17.34 6.27 12.23
N GLU A 234 18.43 6.86 12.73
CA GLU A 234 19.54 7.38 11.90
C GLU A 234 19.11 8.43 10.85
N VAL A 235 18.05 9.19 11.13
CA VAL A 235 17.41 10.11 10.17
C VAL A 235 18.05 11.50 10.23
N ASP A 236 18.37 12.07 9.06
CA ASP A 236 18.90 13.41 8.95
C ASP A 236 17.81 14.47 9.22
N VAL A 237 17.96 15.18 10.34
CA VAL A 237 17.01 16.20 10.79
C VAL A 237 16.98 17.41 9.83
N GLU A 238 18.05 17.68 9.08
CA GLU A 238 18.09 18.77 8.09
C GLU A 238 17.28 18.46 6.83
N GLN A 239 17.01 17.17 6.55
CA GLN A 239 16.23 16.70 5.41
C GLN A 239 14.74 16.52 5.73
N LEU A 240 14.31 16.71 6.98
CA LEU A 240 12.90 16.59 7.36
C LEU A 240 12.04 17.69 6.69
N PRO A 241 10.88 17.34 6.12
CA PRO A 241 9.93 18.35 5.66
C PRO A 241 9.40 19.17 6.84
N GLY A 242 8.90 20.38 6.55
CA GLY A 242 8.28 21.24 7.56
C GLY A 242 7.19 20.52 8.34
N ARG A 243 7.16 20.72 9.67
CA ARG A 243 6.32 19.98 10.63
C ARG A 243 4.88 19.81 10.15
N THR A 244 4.43 18.56 10.08
CA THR A 244 3.06 18.21 9.68
C THR A 244 2.04 18.81 10.67
N PRO A 245 1.01 19.54 10.20
CA PRO A 245 -0.10 19.98 11.05
C PRO A 245 -0.83 18.78 11.67
N TRP A 246 -1.28 18.89 12.92
CA TRP A 246 -1.86 17.76 13.66
C TRP A 246 -3.05 17.08 12.95
N TYR A 247 -3.82 17.84 12.15
CA TYR A 247 -4.97 17.35 11.41
C TYR A 247 -4.62 16.63 10.09
N ARG A 248 -3.32 16.52 9.74
CA ARG A 248 -2.81 15.74 8.58
C ARG A 248 -1.92 14.57 9.02
N VAL A 249 -1.92 14.23 10.30
CA VAL A 249 -1.16 13.08 10.82
C VAL A 249 -1.78 11.80 10.28
N ASP A 250 -3.10 11.68 10.44
CA ASP A 250 -3.90 10.57 9.96
C ASP A 250 -3.80 10.43 8.42
N ASP A 251 -3.84 11.52 7.64
CA ASP A 251 -3.57 11.53 6.19
C ASP A 251 -2.29 10.76 5.82
N ILE A 252 -1.14 11.13 6.43
CA ILE A 252 0.15 10.51 6.10
C ILE A 252 0.18 9.05 6.56
N PHE A 253 -0.43 8.75 7.71
CA PHE A 253 -0.53 7.40 8.25
C PHE A 253 -1.38 6.46 7.36
N PHE A 254 -2.53 6.93 6.87
CA PHE A 254 -3.37 6.14 5.97
C PHE A 254 -2.80 6.06 4.54
N GLU A 255 -2.13 7.11 4.04
CA GLU A 255 -1.33 7.02 2.82
C GLU A 255 -0.24 5.93 2.96
N ALA A 256 0.44 5.87 4.12
CA ALA A 256 1.43 4.83 4.41
C ALA A 256 0.83 3.42 4.36
N ARG A 257 -0.37 3.23 4.94
CA ARG A 257 -1.09 1.94 4.90
C ARG A 257 -1.52 1.56 3.47
N GLY A 258 -1.99 2.52 2.68
CA GLY A 258 -2.34 2.29 1.28
C GLY A 258 -1.14 1.94 0.41
N GLN A 259 0.00 2.61 0.63
CA GLN A 259 1.26 2.23 -0.02
C GLN A 259 1.73 0.83 0.41
N ALA A 260 1.63 0.47 1.69
CA ALA A 260 2.02 -0.85 2.17
C ALA A 260 1.15 -1.98 1.58
N TRP A 261 -0.17 -1.79 1.56
CA TRP A 261 -1.13 -2.74 0.97
C TRP A 261 -0.87 -2.98 -0.51
N ALA A 262 -0.77 -1.91 -1.30
CA ALA A 262 -0.50 -2.04 -2.73
C ALA A 262 0.86 -2.69 -2.99
N LEU A 263 1.90 -2.26 -2.26
CA LEU A 263 3.25 -2.77 -2.45
C LEU A 263 3.40 -4.24 -2.06
N GLU A 264 2.64 -4.74 -1.07
CA GLU A 264 2.63 -6.16 -0.74
C GLU A 264 2.17 -7.01 -1.93
N HIS A 265 1.06 -6.63 -2.56
CA HIS A 265 0.52 -7.34 -3.71
C HIS A 265 1.44 -7.22 -4.93
N LEU A 266 1.96 -6.03 -5.24
CA LEU A 266 2.91 -5.84 -6.35
C LEU A 266 4.21 -6.62 -6.12
N LEU A 267 4.71 -6.71 -4.89
CA LEU A 267 5.89 -7.49 -4.55
C LEU A 267 5.66 -9.00 -4.68
N ALA A 268 4.49 -9.49 -4.26
CA ALA A 268 4.10 -10.89 -4.47
C ALA A 268 3.91 -11.23 -5.95
N ALA A 269 3.45 -10.28 -6.77
CA ALA A 269 3.34 -10.45 -8.22
C ALA A 269 4.71 -10.44 -8.91
N MET A 270 5.61 -9.56 -8.47
CA MET A 270 7.01 -9.55 -8.89
C MET A 270 7.69 -10.88 -8.58
N ASP A 271 7.56 -11.40 -7.37
CA ASP A 271 8.08 -12.70 -6.95
C ASP A 271 7.50 -13.87 -7.77
N ALA A 272 6.22 -13.78 -8.18
CA ALA A 272 5.59 -14.79 -9.03
C ALA A 272 6.11 -14.77 -10.49
N ASP A 273 6.39 -13.60 -11.06
CA ASP A 273 6.90 -13.44 -12.43
C ASP A 273 8.44 -13.49 -12.52
N TYR A 274 9.18 -13.23 -11.44
CA TYR A 274 10.65 -13.16 -11.39
C TYR A 274 11.28 -14.13 -10.38
N GLY A 275 10.53 -15.08 -9.81
CA GLY A 275 11.03 -16.01 -8.80
C GLY A 275 12.26 -16.82 -9.22
N ASP A 276 12.41 -17.11 -10.51
CA ASP A 276 13.62 -17.74 -11.07
C ASP A 276 14.86 -16.83 -11.00
N VAL A 277 14.70 -15.52 -11.20
CA VAL A 277 15.75 -14.50 -11.00
C VAL A 277 16.01 -14.27 -9.51
N VAL A 278 14.98 -14.26 -8.67
CA VAL A 278 15.10 -14.14 -7.21
C VAL A 278 15.92 -15.31 -6.64
N THR A 279 15.61 -16.55 -7.04
CA THR A 279 16.38 -17.75 -6.68
C THR A 279 17.80 -17.73 -7.25
N ALA A 280 18.00 -17.26 -8.49
CA ALA A 280 19.34 -17.10 -9.05
C ALA A 280 20.20 -16.06 -8.30
N ALA A 281 19.56 -15.10 -7.61
CA ALA A 281 20.21 -14.06 -6.81
C ALA A 281 20.42 -14.41 -5.31
N ASP A 282 19.93 -15.58 -4.85
CA ASP A 282 19.89 -15.97 -3.43
C ASP A 282 19.19 -14.88 -2.58
N ALA A 283 17.99 -14.49 -3.03
CA ALA A 283 17.29 -13.28 -2.60
C ALA A 283 15.90 -13.52 -2.01
N GLU A 284 15.39 -14.76 -2.01
CA GLU A 284 14.11 -15.15 -1.40
C GLU A 284 13.97 -14.66 0.06
N PRO A 285 14.99 -14.76 0.95
CA PRO A 285 14.87 -14.29 2.33
C PRO A 285 14.67 -12.77 2.45
N LEU A 286 15.10 -11.98 1.44
CA LEU A 286 14.85 -10.54 1.39
C LEU A 286 13.41 -10.25 0.95
N VAL A 287 12.89 -11.00 -0.02
CA VAL A 287 11.48 -10.89 -0.46
C VAL A 287 10.54 -11.24 0.69
N GLU A 288 10.73 -12.39 1.34
CA GLU A 288 9.94 -12.83 2.50
C GLU A 288 9.97 -11.78 3.62
N ARG A 289 11.16 -11.23 3.93
CA ARG A 289 11.30 -10.23 4.99
C ARG A 289 10.61 -8.91 4.63
N LEU A 290 10.72 -8.47 3.37
CA LEU A 290 10.06 -7.25 2.90
C LEU A 290 8.53 -7.41 2.96
N GLN A 291 7.98 -8.51 2.46
CA GLN A 291 6.55 -8.83 2.60
C GLN A 291 6.12 -8.82 4.08
N ALA A 292 6.92 -9.38 5.00
CA ALA A 292 6.60 -9.40 6.42
C ALA A 292 6.57 -8.01 7.07
N GLU A 293 7.48 -7.09 6.73
CA GLU A 293 7.44 -5.70 7.23
C GLU A 293 6.24 -4.93 6.65
N LEU A 294 5.84 -5.19 5.39
CA LEU A 294 4.66 -4.58 4.77
C LEU A 294 3.35 -5.06 5.40
N LYS A 295 3.20 -6.37 5.65
CA LYS A 295 2.09 -6.94 6.44
C LYS A 295 2.04 -6.35 7.85
N GLN A 296 3.20 -6.18 8.47
CA GLN A 296 3.33 -5.62 9.81
C GLN A 296 2.87 -4.15 9.88
N ALA A 297 3.14 -3.35 8.84
CA ALA A 297 2.66 -1.97 8.70
C ALA A 297 1.12 -1.87 8.55
N GLN A 298 0.45 -2.94 8.15
CA GLN A 298 -1.00 -2.98 7.92
C GLN A 298 -1.82 -3.52 9.10
N ARG A 299 -1.17 -3.95 10.20
CA ARG A 299 -1.87 -4.54 11.36
C ARG A 299 -3.00 -3.66 11.88
N THR A 300 -4.04 -4.30 12.42
CA THR A 300 -5.29 -3.68 12.86
C THR A 300 -5.02 -2.51 13.82
N LEU A 301 -5.49 -1.32 13.44
CA LEU A 301 -5.48 -0.16 14.31
C LEU A 301 -6.66 -0.26 15.29
N TRP A 302 -6.36 -0.50 16.57
CA TRP A 302 -7.38 -0.57 17.64
C TRP A 302 -7.81 0.80 18.17
N SER A 303 -7.08 1.86 17.82
CA SER A 303 -7.42 3.24 18.14
C SER A 303 -8.31 3.85 17.05
N PRO A 304 -9.40 4.57 17.39
CA PRO A 304 -10.22 5.26 16.39
C PRO A 304 -9.56 6.54 15.82
N VAL A 305 -8.40 6.94 16.34
CA VAL A 305 -7.62 8.13 15.94
C VAL A 305 -6.14 7.77 15.89
N VAL A 306 -5.37 8.30 14.94
CA VAL A 306 -3.92 8.11 14.91
C VAL A 306 -3.28 8.97 15.99
N LEU A 307 -2.69 8.32 17.00
CA LEU A 307 -2.03 9.02 18.10
C LEU A 307 -0.51 9.10 17.88
N ASN A 308 0.04 10.30 18.04
CA ASN A 308 1.48 10.56 18.15
C ASN A 308 1.83 10.87 19.61
N GLY A 309 1.89 9.82 20.44
CA GLY A 309 2.39 9.92 21.81
C GLY A 309 3.90 10.18 21.87
N THR A 310 4.41 10.51 23.06
CA THR A 310 5.85 10.57 23.35
C THR A 310 6.38 9.18 23.72
N GLY A 311 7.68 8.91 23.56
CA GLY A 311 8.28 7.59 23.79
C GLY A 311 8.05 6.97 25.18
N PHE A 312 7.79 7.79 26.22
CA PHE A 312 7.47 7.36 27.59
C PHE A 312 6.01 7.66 28.00
N GLY A 313 5.15 7.99 27.05
CA GLY A 313 3.75 8.35 27.29
C GLY A 313 2.81 7.14 27.43
N ILE A 314 1.61 7.37 27.98
CA ILE A 314 0.53 6.37 28.05
C ILE A 314 -0.18 6.12 26.70
N PHE A 315 0.16 6.91 25.67
CA PHE A 315 -0.42 6.83 24.33
C PHE A 315 0.59 6.24 23.36
N ALA A 316 0.14 5.34 22.49
CA ALA A 316 0.97 4.81 21.42
C ALA A 316 1.43 5.92 20.44
N ASN A 317 2.60 5.72 19.85
CA ASN A 317 3.13 6.56 18.79
C ASN A 317 3.06 5.82 17.45
N HIS A 318 1.90 5.93 16.80
CA HIS A 318 1.55 5.15 15.62
C HIS A 318 2.39 5.58 14.40
N SER A 319 2.64 6.88 14.23
CA SER A 319 3.44 7.39 13.12
C SER A 319 4.91 7.01 13.25
N LEU A 320 5.47 6.98 14.46
CA LEU A 320 6.83 6.47 14.68
C LEU A 320 6.94 4.97 14.39
N MET A 321 5.96 4.18 14.85
CA MET A 321 5.93 2.74 14.59
C MET A 321 5.84 2.46 13.06
N MET A 322 5.01 3.22 12.34
CA MET A 322 4.95 3.15 10.88
C MET A 322 6.26 3.60 10.22
N ALA A 323 6.88 4.68 10.68
CA ALA A 323 8.16 5.14 10.16
C ALA A 323 9.25 4.06 10.31
N ALA A 324 9.25 3.33 11.43
CA ALA A 324 10.16 2.21 11.63
C ALA A 324 9.88 1.03 10.67
N TYR A 325 8.62 0.74 10.33
CA TYR A 325 8.28 -0.27 9.31
C TYR A 325 8.64 0.20 7.89
N THR A 326 8.30 1.43 7.51
CA THR A 326 8.61 1.97 6.17
C THR A 326 10.13 2.08 5.96
N GLN A 327 10.90 2.46 6.98
CA GLN A 327 12.36 2.50 6.87
C GLN A 327 12.97 1.10 6.71
N ARG A 328 12.51 0.10 7.47
CA ARG A 328 13.00 -1.28 7.28
C ARG A 328 12.63 -1.80 5.90
N ALA A 329 11.42 -1.53 5.42
CA ALA A 329 11.01 -1.88 4.07
C ALA A 329 11.84 -1.16 3.00
N ALA A 330 12.19 0.13 3.19
CA ALA A 330 13.09 0.86 2.28
C ALA A 330 14.48 0.22 2.21
N LYS A 331 15.12 -0.02 3.37
CA LYS A 331 16.44 -0.67 3.48
C LYS A 331 16.44 -2.09 2.85
N LEU A 332 15.34 -2.83 2.97
CA LEU A 332 15.17 -4.16 2.34
C LEU A 332 14.95 -4.07 0.82
N ALA A 333 14.16 -3.09 0.33
CA ALA A 333 13.95 -2.88 -1.09
C ALA A 333 15.24 -2.43 -1.81
N GLU A 334 16.03 -1.56 -1.19
CA GLU A 334 17.37 -1.15 -1.65
C GLU A 334 18.31 -2.37 -1.75
N ALA A 335 18.34 -3.21 -0.71
CA ALA A 335 19.17 -4.42 -0.68
C ALA A 335 18.74 -5.48 -1.71
N LEU A 336 17.43 -5.68 -1.89
CA LEU A 336 16.87 -6.58 -2.89
C LEU A 336 17.15 -6.07 -4.32
N SER A 337 16.99 -4.77 -4.57
CA SER A 337 17.37 -4.13 -5.84
C SER A 337 18.82 -4.41 -6.20
N GLY A 338 19.74 -4.19 -5.25
CA GLY A 338 21.17 -4.45 -5.45
C GLY A 338 21.54 -5.93 -5.62
N ARG A 339 20.64 -6.87 -5.25
CA ARG A 339 20.81 -8.31 -5.49
C ARG A 339 20.29 -8.76 -6.86
N LEU A 340 19.20 -8.18 -7.34
CA LEU A 340 18.58 -8.56 -8.62
C LEU A 340 19.25 -7.89 -9.84
N ALA A 341 19.85 -6.70 -9.66
CA ALA A 341 20.49 -5.96 -10.75
C ALA A 341 21.60 -6.79 -11.44
N GLY A 342 21.51 -6.92 -12.76
CA GLY A 342 22.43 -7.70 -13.59
C GLY A 342 22.32 -9.23 -13.44
N VAL A 343 21.35 -9.76 -12.69
CA VAL A 343 21.06 -11.21 -12.65
C VAL A 343 20.06 -11.55 -13.75
N SER A 344 20.42 -12.48 -14.63
CA SER A 344 19.51 -13.05 -15.63
C SER A 344 18.90 -14.36 -15.11
N ALA A 345 17.65 -14.63 -15.50
CA ALA A 345 17.06 -15.95 -15.30
C ALA A 345 17.97 -17.06 -15.88
N PRO A 346 18.09 -18.22 -15.20
CA PRO A 346 18.78 -19.36 -15.79
C PRO A 346 18.06 -19.77 -17.08
N GLU A 347 18.80 -20.02 -18.17
CA GLU A 347 18.16 -20.49 -19.41
C GLU A 347 17.32 -21.73 -19.12
N PRO A 348 16.09 -21.82 -19.67
CA PRO A 348 15.24 -23.00 -19.46
C PRO A 348 16.02 -24.20 -19.97
N THR A 349 16.32 -25.13 -19.06
CA THR A 349 17.10 -26.33 -19.37
C THR A 349 16.29 -27.21 -20.31
N LEU A 350 16.45 -26.95 -21.62
CA LEU A 350 16.06 -27.87 -22.67
C LEU A 350 16.65 -29.22 -22.30
N ASN A 351 15.78 -30.17 -21.98
CA ASN A 351 16.16 -31.51 -21.54
C ASN A 351 17.15 -32.12 -22.53
N GLN A 352 18.44 -31.98 -22.25
CA GLN A 352 19.43 -32.92 -22.77
C GLN A 352 19.07 -34.24 -22.09
N PRO A 353 18.61 -35.27 -22.83
CA PRO A 353 18.47 -36.57 -22.21
C PRO A 353 19.84 -36.94 -21.65
N GLU A 354 19.92 -37.24 -20.35
CA GLU A 354 21.17 -37.58 -19.69
C GLU A 354 21.92 -38.58 -20.55
N GLY A 355 23.10 -38.17 -21.04
CA GLY A 355 23.92 -39.03 -21.87
C GLY A 355 24.23 -40.29 -21.08
N ALA A 356 23.72 -41.43 -21.57
CA ALA A 356 23.91 -42.72 -20.92
C ALA A 356 25.38 -42.89 -20.54
N PRO A 357 25.69 -43.35 -19.29
CA PRO A 357 27.04 -43.31 -18.77
C PRO A 357 27.99 -44.04 -19.73
N ALA A 358 29.01 -43.31 -20.19
CA ALA A 358 29.98 -43.82 -21.14
C ALA A 358 30.66 -45.07 -20.56
N GLN A 359 30.35 -46.23 -21.12
CA GLN A 359 31.03 -47.48 -20.76
C GLN A 359 32.48 -47.38 -21.24
N GLU A 360 33.42 -47.46 -20.31
CA GLU A 360 34.84 -47.55 -20.64
C GLU A 360 35.09 -48.80 -21.51
N PRO A 361 35.88 -48.70 -22.60
CA PRO A 361 36.18 -49.85 -23.45
C PRO A 361 37.12 -50.81 -22.71
N VAL A 362 36.56 -51.89 -22.15
CA VAL A 362 37.32 -53.01 -21.62
C VAL A 362 38.14 -53.65 -22.73
N THR A 363 39.46 -53.70 -22.55
CA THR A 363 40.39 -54.33 -23.48
C THR A 363 40.37 -55.85 -23.34
N ASP A 364 39.89 -56.54 -24.37
CA ASP A 364 39.93 -58.00 -24.47
C ASP A 364 41.36 -58.53 -24.61
N GLN A 365 41.69 -59.58 -23.84
CA GLN A 365 42.70 -60.58 -24.19
C GLN A 365 42.09 -61.99 -24.09
N PRO A 366 42.37 -62.90 -25.04
CA PRO A 366 41.54 -64.09 -25.23
C PRO A 366 41.93 -65.25 -24.30
N GLY A 367 40.93 -65.84 -23.63
CA GLY A 367 41.06 -67.03 -22.79
C GLY A 367 39.93 -68.04 -23.07
N ALA A 368 40.27 -69.13 -23.76
CA ALA A 368 39.38 -70.12 -24.37
C ALA A 368 38.41 -70.91 -23.45
N GLN A 369 37.48 -71.62 -24.11
CA GLN A 369 36.61 -72.75 -23.65
C GLN A 369 35.25 -72.37 -23.00
N ALA A 370 34.19 -73.18 -23.09
CA ALA A 370 33.75 -74.16 -24.10
C ALA A 370 32.30 -74.63 -23.79
N GLY A 371 31.43 -74.71 -24.82
CA GLY A 371 30.09 -75.34 -24.75
C GLY A 371 29.02 -74.55 -23.96
N ALA A 372 27.74 -74.91 -23.99
CA ALA A 372 26.94 -75.67 -24.96
C ALA A 372 25.46 -75.63 -24.52
N GLN A 373 24.51 -75.67 -25.47
CA GLN A 373 23.05 -75.93 -25.29
C GLN A 373 22.25 -74.86 -24.49
N ALA A 374 20.93 -74.66 -24.62
CA ALA A 374 19.87 -74.86 -25.64
C ALA A 374 18.53 -75.03 -24.90
N GLY A 375 17.44 -74.43 -25.40
CA GLY A 375 16.06 -74.47 -24.84
C GLY A 375 15.55 -73.05 -24.51
N ALA A 376 14.41 -72.53 -25.01
CA ALA A 376 13.05 -73.08 -25.17
C ALA A 376 12.42 -73.42 -23.80
N GLU A 377 11.21 -72.99 -23.39
CA GLU A 377 10.06 -72.25 -23.96
C GLU A 377 9.43 -71.42 -22.79
N ALA A 378 8.88 -70.21 -22.98
CA ALA A 378 7.48 -69.85 -23.35
C ALA A 378 6.35 -70.33 -22.38
N GLN A 379 5.25 -69.54 -22.34
CA GLN A 379 3.98 -69.73 -21.59
C GLN A 379 3.98 -69.35 -20.08
N ASP A 380 2.91 -68.79 -19.49
CA ASP A 380 1.65 -68.14 -19.97
C ASP A 380 0.97 -67.46 -18.75
N GLY A 381 -0.15 -66.75 -18.92
CA GLY A 381 -1.14 -66.65 -17.83
C GLY A 381 -1.45 -65.26 -17.23
N SER A 382 -2.14 -64.44 -18.03
CA SER A 382 -3.26 -63.56 -17.65
C SER A 382 -3.72 -63.50 -16.17
N SER A 383 -4.01 -62.30 -15.64
CA SER A 383 -5.39 -61.81 -15.34
C SER A 383 -5.37 -60.59 -14.39
N ALA A 384 -6.32 -59.66 -14.56
CA ALA A 384 -6.40 -58.39 -13.83
C ALA A 384 -7.57 -58.37 -12.79
N PRO A 385 -8.22 -57.23 -12.44
CA PRO A 385 -8.07 -56.60 -11.11
C PRO A 385 -9.40 -56.52 -10.32
N GLN A 386 -9.40 -55.88 -9.13
CA GLN A 386 -10.64 -55.46 -8.46
C GLN A 386 -10.47 -54.28 -7.48
N ASP A 387 -11.51 -53.43 -7.43
CA ASP A 387 -11.64 -52.20 -6.63
C ASP A 387 -11.95 -52.43 -5.14
N ALA A 388 -11.72 -51.41 -4.29
CA ALA A 388 -12.77 -50.81 -3.43
C ALA A 388 -12.25 -49.70 -2.47
N SER A 389 -13.01 -48.62 -2.35
CA SER A 389 -13.12 -47.72 -1.16
C SER A 389 -14.40 -48.10 -0.38
N PRO A 390 -14.84 -47.45 0.74
CA PRO A 390 -14.35 -46.26 1.47
C PRO A 390 -14.36 -46.39 3.03
N ALA A 391 -14.13 -45.30 3.79
CA ALA A 391 -14.97 -44.84 4.94
C ALA A 391 -14.33 -43.69 5.78
N GLN A 392 -15.18 -42.88 6.43
CA GLN A 392 -14.84 -41.83 7.41
C GLN A 392 -15.13 -42.28 8.85
N ALA A 393 -14.53 -41.63 9.86
CA ALA A 393 -15.13 -41.46 11.20
C ALA A 393 -14.43 -40.36 12.04
N ASP A 394 -15.22 -39.49 12.68
CA ASP A 394 -14.78 -38.54 13.71
C ASP A 394 -14.50 -39.20 15.06
N THR A 395 -13.76 -38.52 15.95
CA THR A 395 -14.18 -38.40 17.37
C THR A 395 -13.46 -37.26 18.09
N SER A 396 -14.18 -36.60 19.00
CA SER A 396 -13.70 -35.53 19.86
C SER A 396 -13.89 -35.90 21.34
N THR A 397 -12.98 -35.47 22.22
CA THR A 397 -13.22 -35.49 23.67
C THR A 397 -12.44 -34.39 24.39
N SER A 398 -13.05 -33.87 25.46
CA SER A 398 -12.54 -32.82 26.34
C SER A 398 -12.58 -33.30 27.79
N THR A 399 -11.59 -32.92 28.61
CA THR A 399 -11.77 -32.81 30.07
C THR A 399 -10.83 -31.75 30.67
N ALA A 400 -11.33 -31.00 31.66
CA ALA A 400 -10.56 -30.20 32.61
C ALA A 400 -9.78 -31.10 33.61
N GLY A 401 -8.90 -30.65 34.52
CA GLY A 401 -8.44 -29.31 34.89
C GLY A 401 -7.74 -29.35 36.26
N ASP A 402 -7.76 -28.21 36.97
CA ASP A 402 -7.31 -27.99 38.36
C ASP A 402 -5.80 -27.73 38.63
N ALA A 403 -5.56 -27.02 39.72
CA ALA A 403 -4.30 -26.38 40.09
C ALA A 403 -3.74 -26.94 41.41
N SER A 404 -2.46 -26.65 41.72
CA SER A 404 -2.08 -26.34 43.10
C SER A 404 -0.74 -25.61 43.20
N THR A 405 -0.68 -24.73 44.19
CA THR A 405 0.48 -23.97 44.68
C THR A 405 1.50 -24.85 45.42
N SER A 406 2.74 -24.35 45.53
CA SER A 406 3.69 -24.76 46.58
C SER A 406 4.51 -23.54 47.04
N ASP A 407 4.41 -23.23 48.34
CA ASP A 407 5.08 -22.13 49.04
C ASP A 407 6.53 -22.47 49.49
N ASP A 408 7.15 -21.44 50.10
CA ASP A 408 8.01 -21.53 51.31
C ASP A 408 9.57 -21.58 51.15
N PRO A 409 10.39 -21.13 52.14
CA PRO A 409 10.74 -19.70 52.31
C PRO A 409 12.22 -19.41 52.77
N ALA A 410 12.47 -18.15 53.20
CA ALA A 410 13.61 -17.65 54.04
C ALA A 410 15.00 -17.55 53.38
N SER A 411 15.95 -16.65 53.73
CA SER A 411 16.01 -15.37 54.50
C SER A 411 17.32 -14.62 54.06
N SER A 412 17.87 -13.53 54.63
CA SER A 412 17.62 -12.64 55.80
C SER A 412 18.47 -11.35 55.66
N ASP A 413 18.00 -10.25 56.26
CA ASP A 413 18.72 -9.08 56.83
C ASP A 413 20.07 -8.58 56.26
N ALA A 414 20.12 -7.28 55.91
CA ALA A 414 21.25 -6.39 56.23
C ALA A 414 20.85 -4.90 56.20
N GLU A 415 21.11 -4.19 57.30
CA GLU A 415 20.79 -2.77 57.54
C GLU A 415 22.08 -1.91 57.48
N ALA A 416 22.14 -0.84 56.66
CA ALA A 416 23.22 0.17 56.76
C ALA A 416 22.92 1.53 56.06
N LYS A 417 22.51 2.52 56.87
CA LYS A 417 23.13 3.85 57.04
C LYS A 417 23.55 4.72 55.83
N ALA A 418 22.99 5.93 55.77
CA ALA A 418 23.48 7.07 54.96
C ALA A 418 24.81 7.67 55.51
N PRO A 419 25.42 8.64 54.79
CA PRO A 419 25.18 10.04 55.20
C PRO A 419 25.05 11.10 54.08
N ASP A 420 24.56 12.27 54.51
CA ASP A 420 24.53 13.59 53.85
C ASP A 420 25.76 14.04 53.05
N ALA A 421 25.50 14.88 52.03
CA ALA A 421 26.21 16.14 51.81
C ALA A 421 25.34 17.15 51.02
N THR A 422 25.23 18.39 51.50
CA THR A 422 24.38 19.47 50.95
C THR A 422 25.18 20.72 50.57
N SER A 423 24.58 21.59 49.73
CA SER A 423 24.97 22.99 49.42
C SER A 423 26.23 23.21 48.55
N GLY A 424 26.38 24.32 47.82
CA GLY A 424 25.54 25.52 47.66
C GLY A 424 25.72 26.16 46.26
N ALA A 425 24.76 26.98 45.78
CA ALA A 425 24.81 28.45 45.85
C ALA A 425 26.05 29.06 45.13
N ALA A 426 25.94 29.52 43.88
CA ALA A 426 25.40 30.83 43.46
C ALA A 426 26.35 32.02 43.74
N ASP A 427 26.79 32.70 42.66
CA ASP A 427 26.78 34.18 42.62
C ASP A 427 26.76 34.71 41.17
N SER A 428 26.44 35.99 41.03
CA SER A 428 26.21 36.76 39.79
C SER A 428 27.25 37.88 39.64
N SER A 429 27.45 38.45 38.43
CA SER A 429 27.68 39.91 38.27
C SER A 429 27.87 40.38 36.81
N SER A 430 27.20 41.51 36.49
CA SER A 430 27.55 42.61 35.53
C SER A 430 27.98 42.31 34.07
N GLY A 431 27.58 43.07 33.05
CA GLY A 431 26.72 44.28 32.98
C GLY A 431 27.42 45.51 32.36
N ALA A 432 26.69 46.25 31.49
CA ALA A 432 27.08 47.43 30.68
C ALA A 432 27.91 47.12 29.40
N ASP A 433 27.81 47.87 28.28
CA ASP A 433 27.31 49.26 28.10
C ASP A 433 26.76 49.58 26.68
N ALA A 434 26.05 50.71 26.54
CA ALA A 434 25.67 51.56 25.36
C ALA A 434 25.32 50.92 23.98
N THR A 435 24.13 51.08 23.36
CA THR A 435 23.40 52.26 22.81
C THR A 435 24.08 53.07 21.69
N ASP A 436 23.54 52.99 20.46
CA ASP A 436 23.05 54.18 19.70
C ASP A 436 22.08 53.81 18.55
N GLU A 437 21.23 54.75 18.14
CA GLU A 437 20.24 54.74 17.03
C GLU A 437 20.41 56.07 16.24
N PRO A 438 19.66 56.44 15.17
CA PRO A 438 18.85 55.69 14.20
C PRO A 438 19.06 56.13 12.71
N ALA A 439 18.16 55.63 11.84
CA ALA A 439 17.59 56.28 10.64
C ALA A 439 18.36 56.34 9.29
N ALA A 440 17.74 55.79 8.23
CA ALA A 440 17.05 56.59 7.19
C ALA A 440 16.47 55.73 6.03
N THR A 441 15.16 55.82 5.79
CA THR A 441 14.51 55.57 4.49
C THR A 441 14.38 56.93 3.76
N PRO A 442 14.36 57.03 2.40
CA PRO A 442 13.19 56.58 1.61
C PRO A 442 13.46 56.09 0.15
N SER A 443 12.45 55.48 -0.46
CA SER A 443 12.31 55.36 -1.94
C SER A 443 11.96 56.74 -2.56
N PRO A 444 12.18 56.95 -3.87
CA PRO A 444 11.04 56.84 -4.81
C PRO A 444 11.38 56.52 -6.30
N SER A 445 10.34 56.21 -7.12
CA SER A 445 10.12 56.59 -8.56
C SER A 445 11.21 56.36 -9.64
N SER A 446 10.94 56.10 -10.94
CA SER A 446 9.70 56.01 -11.74
C SER A 446 10.01 55.45 -13.15
N ASP A 447 8.97 55.21 -13.95
CA ASP A 447 8.97 54.70 -15.33
C ASP A 447 9.64 55.59 -16.41
N ASP A 448 10.13 54.93 -17.47
CA ASP A 448 10.16 55.35 -18.89
C ASP A 448 10.76 54.16 -19.71
N ALA A 449 10.47 53.82 -20.98
CA ALA A 449 9.31 53.83 -21.86
C ALA A 449 9.78 53.28 -23.25
N SER A 450 8.86 52.63 -23.99
CA SER A 450 8.76 52.63 -25.46
C SER A 450 9.59 51.69 -26.39
N ALA A 451 8.83 50.92 -27.19
CA ALA A 451 9.03 50.52 -28.61
C ALA A 451 10.28 49.68 -29.02
N ALA A 452 10.19 48.68 -29.91
CA ALA A 452 9.36 48.56 -31.12
C ALA A 452 9.25 47.10 -31.66
N GLU A 453 8.18 46.80 -32.41
CA GLU A 453 8.15 45.69 -33.38
C GLU A 453 8.92 46.06 -34.68
N PRO A 454 9.13 45.11 -35.62
CA PRO A 454 8.17 45.06 -36.73
C PRO A 454 7.81 43.66 -37.27
N SER A 455 6.49 43.43 -37.38
CA SER A 455 5.72 43.18 -38.61
C SER A 455 6.14 42.12 -39.65
N ALA A 456 5.12 41.39 -40.13
CA ALA A 456 5.15 40.33 -41.14
C ALA A 456 4.90 40.81 -42.59
N ASP A 457 5.21 39.93 -43.56
CA ASP A 457 4.52 39.73 -44.86
C ASP A 457 5.14 38.46 -45.54
N SER A 458 4.59 37.73 -46.52
CA SER A 458 3.22 37.24 -46.83
C SER A 458 3.32 36.32 -48.09
N ALA A 459 2.19 35.77 -48.56
CA ALA A 459 1.99 34.82 -49.68
C ALA A 459 2.55 33.39 -49.45
N ALA A 460 1.80 32.28 -49.53
CA ALA A 460 0.61 31.87 -50.28
C ALA A 460 0.85 31.47 -51.75
N ASP A 461 0.79 30.16 -52.05
CA ASP A 461 0.30 29.61 -53.33
C ASP A 461 -0.28 28.17 -53.16
N LYS A 462 -0.97 27.66 -54.19
CA LYS A 462 -1.78 26.42 -54.22
C LYS A 462 -1.18 25.32 -55.10
N GLY A 463 -1.72 24.10 -54.96
CA GLY A 463 -1.60 22.98 -55.93
C GLY A 463 -1.06 21.70 -55.25
N ASP A 464 -1.75 20.58 -55.05
CA ASP A 464 -2.70 19.76 -55.85
C ASP A 464 -2.02 18.54 -56.54
N THR A 465 -2.75 17.41 -56.61
CA THR A 465 -2.41 16.09 -57.22
C THR A 465 -1.28 15.29 -56.53
N SER A 466 -1.48 14.05 -56.03
CA SER A 466 -1.82 12.76 -56.68
C SER A 466 -0.67 12.10 -57.45
N GLY A 467 -0.33 10.84 -57.12
CA GLY A 467 0.53 9.98 -57.95
C GLY A 467 1.22 8.82 -57.20
N GLU A 468 1.14 7.62 -57.77
CA GLU A 468 1.82 6.39 -57.31
C GLU A 468 3.35 6.43 -57.48
N GLY A 469 4.07 5.57 -56.74
CA GLY A 469 5.51 5.35 -56.85
C GLY A 469 6.03 4.34 -55.82
#